data_AF-M3B6Q2-F1
#
_entry.id   AF-M3B6Q2-F1
#
_cell.length_a   1.000
_cell.length_b   1.000
_cell.length_c   1.000
_cell.angle_alpha   90.00
_cell.angle_beta   90.00
_cell.angle_gamma   90.00
#
_symmetry.space_group_name_H-M   'P 1'
#
loop_
_entity.id
_entity.type
_entity.pdbx_description
1 polymer ?
#
loop_
_entity_poly.entity_id
_entity_poly.type
_entity_poly.pdbx_seq_one_letter_code
_entity_poly.pdbx_strand_id
1 'polypeptide(L)'
;MTHLLPADGRASLNEDDRICKASQSIGNVTFPRLRADAGSTLVLRYREGGHISLSSRRPEKLSAGTVSVYGTSEPVADERIINVHLVWNANGTGGNSQGRLLARASFDDGICFENNGSPLSMLRQHKLPPESTPDTGGHVICTLMAPIPTGLRNGSLFTLYWVWDWPSIQPSTDELGKAELYTTCIDIEIG
;
A
#
# COMPACT_ATOMS: atom_id res chain seq x y z
N MET A 1 -2.40 7.14 7.52
CA MET A 1 -3.83 6.85 7.75
C MET A 1 -4.28 5.93 6.64
N THR A 2 -4.79 4.74 6.95
CA THR A 2 -5.25 3.76 5.95
C THR A 2 -6.78 3.78 5.81
N HIS A 3 -7.27 3.35 4.66
CA HIS A 3 -8.70 3.15 4.38
C HIS A 3 -8.94 1.66 4.12
N LEU A 4 -9.80 1.06 4.93
CA LEU A 4 -10.21 -0.34 4.77
C LEU A 4 -11.37 -0.43 3.78
N LEU A 5 -11.22 -1.30 2.78
CA LEU A 5 -12.22 -1.68 1.80
C LEU A 5 -12.41 -3.21 1.83
N PRO A 6 -13.61 -3.73 1.54
CA PRO A 6 -14.85 -2.99 1.36
C PRO A 6 -15.29 -2.26 2.64
N ALA A 7 -15.92 -1.09 2.48
CA ALA A 7 -16.42 -0.33 3.63
C ALA A 7 -17.53 -1.08 4.40
N ASP A 8 -17.75 -0.69 5.66
CA ASP A 8 -18.82 -1.19 6.54
C ASP A 8 -18.79 -2.69 6.82
N GLY A 9 -17.62 -3.33 6.63
CA GLY A 9 -17.41 -4.74 6.97
C GLY A 9 -17.97 -5.73 5.96
N ARG A 10 -18.44 -5.26 4.79
CA ARG A 10 -18.93 -6.10 3.69
C ARG A 10 -17.90 -7.14 3.24
N ALA A 11 -18.39 -8.22 2.64
CA ALA A 11 -17.55 -9.32 2.15
C ALA A 11 -16.87 -9.02 0.80
N SER A 12 -17.46 -8.14 -0.02
CA SER A 12 -17.04 -7.88 -1.39
C SER A 12 -17.06 -6.39 -1.73
N LEU A 13 -16.20 -6.00 -2.68
CA LEU A 13 -16.12 -4.64 -3.20
C LEU A 13 -17.38 -4.31 -4.01
N ASN A 14 -17.78 -3.04 -3.98
CA ASN A 14 -18.82 -2.47 -4.82
C ASN A 14 -18.20 -1.51 -5.84
N GLU A 15 -18.96 -1.20 -6.89
CA GLU A 15 -18.51 -0.24 -7.93
C GLU A 15 -18.27 1.17 -7.37
N ASP A 16 -18.96 1.53 -6.28
CA ASP A 16 -18.85 2.82 -5.62
C ASP A 16 -17.76 2.92 -4.54
N ASP A 17 -17.02 1.83 -4.28
CA ASP A 17 -15.93 1.86 -3.30
C ASP A 17 -14.81 2.82 -3.78
N ARG A 18 -14.67 3.95 -3.09
CA ARG A 18 -13.64 4.95 -3.37
C ARG A 18 -12.27 4.43 -2.96
N ILE A 19 -11.27 4.60 -3.83
CA ILE A 19 -9.90 4.19 -3.50
C ILE A 19 -9.28 5.06 -2.40
N CYS A 20 -9.63 6.35 -2.35
CA CYS A 20 -9.15 7.27 -1.34
C CYS A 20 -10.14 7.40 -0.18
N LYS A 21 -9.62 7.49 1.04
CA LYS A 21 -10.44 7.92 2.18
C LYS A 21 -10.97 9.33 1.94
N ALA A 22 -12.15 9.64 2.45
CA ALA A 22 -12.71 11.01 2.37
C ALA A 22 -11.77 12.09 2.94
N SER A 23 -10.97 11.76 3.96
CA SER A 23 -9.97 12.66 4.55
C SER A 23 -8.67 12.78 3.75
N GLN A 24 -8.54 12.04 2.64
CA GLN A 24 -7.39 12.02 1.73
C GLN A 24 -7.81 12.54 0.34
N SER A 25 -8.78 13.46 0.31
CA SER A 25 -9.18 14.11 -0.94
C SER A 25 -7.99 14.84 -1.56
N ILE A 26 -7.94 14.83 -2.89
CA ILE A 26 -6.86 15.46 -3.67
C ILE A 26 -6.71 16.91 -3.22
N GLY A 27 -5.47 17.31 -2.94
CA GLY A 27 -5.15 18.65 -2.53
C GLY A 27 -5.49 19.00 -1.08
N ASN A 28 -6.13 18.11 -0.32
CA ASN A 28 -6.42 18.29 1.10
C ASN A 28 -5.26 17.76 1.94
N VAL A 29 -4.44 18.68 2.45
CA VAL A 29 -3.12 18.37 3.02
C VAL A 29 -3.18 18.50 4.54
N THR A 30 -3.13 17.38 5.25
CA THR A 30 -2.97 17.40 6.72
C THR A 30 -1.50 17.44 7.15
N PHE A 31 -0.56 17.11 6.26
CA PHE A 31 0.89 17.03 6.51
C PHE A 31 1.68 17.59 5.32
N PRO A 32 2.88 18.18 5.50
CA PRO A 32 3.67 18.72 4.39
C PRO A 32 3.75 17.75 3.20
N ARG A 33 3.49 18.25 1.99
CA ARG A 33 3.60 17.43 0.78
C ARG A 33 5.05 17.02 0.57
N LEU A 34 5.24 15.75 0.22
CA LEU A 34 6.53 15.27 -0.23
C LEU A 34 6.85 15.93 -1.59
N ARG A 35 8.07 16.44 -1.75
CA ARG A 35 8.59 16.89 -3.04
C ARG A 35 9.56 15.85 -3.59
N ALA A 36 9.44 15.55 -4.87
CA ALA A 36 10.32 14.60 -5.57
C ALA A 36 10.50 15.00 -7.04
N ASP A 37 11.61 14.61 -7.64
CA ASP A 37 11.88 14.91 -9.05
C ASP A 37 11.26 13.85 -9.96
N ALA A 38 10.89 14.23 -11.18
CA ALA A 38 10.47 13.27 -12.19
C ALA A 38 11.60 12.26 -12.49
N GLY A 39 11.28 10.97 -12.60
CA GLY A 39 12.28 9.91 -12.78
C GLY A 39 12.99 9.45 -11.50
N SER A 40 12.76 10.09 -10.35
CA SER A 40 13.28 9.61 -9.07
C SER A 40 12.55 8.36 -8.58
N THR A 41 13.07 7.71 -7.52
CA THR A 41 12.42 6.56 -6.89
C THR A 41 11.96 6.92 -5.50
N LEU A 42 10.69 6.63 -5.21
CA LEU A 42 10.11 6.78 -3.89
C LEU A 42 10.35 5.52 -3.07
N VAL A 43 10.67 5.71 -1.79
CA VAL A 43 10.71 4.62 -0.81
C VAL A 43 9.49 4.74 0.08
N LEU A 44 8.52 3.86 -0.13
CA LEU A 44 7.30 3.77 0.65
C LEU A 44 7.59 2.94 1.90
N ARG A 45 7.22 3.47 3.07
CA ARG A 45 7.51 2.90 4.39
C ARG A 45 6.22 2.61 5.12
N TYR A 46 6.06 1.38 5.61
CA TYR A 46 4.86 0.97 6.34
C TYR A 46 5.19 -0.04 7.45
N ARG A 47 4.43 0.01 8.55
CA ARG A 47 4.58 -0.94 9.66
C ARG A 47 3.70 -2.15 9.41
N GLU A 48 4.24 -3.33 9.66
CA GLU A 48 3.47 -4.58 9.52
C GLU A 48 2.42 -4.77 10.60
N GLY A 49 2.55 -4.14 11.78
CA GLY A 49 1.53 -4.18 12.84
C GLY A 49 1.17 -5.60 13.31
N GLY A 50 2.09 -6.54 13.18
CA GLY A 50 1.92 -7.95 13.54
C GLY A 50 1.25 -8.80 12.46
N HIS A 51 0.87 -8.23 11.31
CA HIS A 51 0.24 -8.99 10.22
C HIS A 51 1.19 -10.01 9.56
N ILE A 52 2.50 -9.86 9.75
CA ILE A 52 3.55 -10.79 9.30
C ILE A 52 4.09 -11.58 10.49
N SER A 53 4.62 -10.90 11.51
CA SER A 53 5.31 -11.55 12.65
C SER A 53 4.36 -12.33 13.57
N LEU A 54 3.07 -12.01 13.58
CA LEU A 54 2.03 -12.73 14.33
C LEU A 54 1.00 -13.38 13.38
N SER A 55 1.45 -13.87 12.23
CA SER A 55 0.58 -14.47 11.19
C SER A 55 -0.29 -15.61 11.72
N SER A 56 0.17 -16.39 12.69
CA SER A 56 -0.61 -17.47 13.32
C SER A 56 -1.90 -17.00 14.00
N ARG A 57 -2.04 -15.70 14.29
CA ARG A 57 -3.28 -15.12 14.83
C ARG A 57 -4.39 -14.98 13.79
N ARG A 58 -4.08 -15.20 12.51
CA ARG A 58 -5.00 -15.04 11.38
C ARG A 58 -4.90 -16.25 10.44
N PRO A 59 -5.35 -17.44 10.91
CA PRO A 59 -5.26 -18.68 10.13
C PRO A 59 -6.03 -18.61 8.80
N GLU A 60 -6.98 -17.66 8.67
CA GLU A 60 -7.71 -17.40 7.44
C GLU A 60 -6.90 -16.65 6.36
N LYS A 61 -5.64 -16.28 6.63
CA LYS A 61 -4.77 -15.55 5.69
C LYS A 61 -3.67 -16.47 5.16
N LEU A 62 -3.69 -16.71 3.85
CA LEU A 62 -2.72 -17.61 3.18
C LEU A 62 -1.32 -17.01 3.01
N SER A 63 -1.19 -15.69 3.02
CA SER A 63 0.08 -14.99 2.81
C SER A 63 0.08 -13.65 3.52
N ALA A 64 1.18 -12.89 3.42
CA ALA A 64 1.23 -11.49 3.86
C ALA A 64 0.39 -10.54 2.99
N GLY A 65 -0.15 -11.01 1.85
CA GLY A 65 -0.83 -10.17 0.88
C GLY A 65 0.13 -9.47 -0.09
N THR A 66 -0.46 -8.76 -1.06
CA THR A 66 0.28 -8.08 -2.14
C THR A 66 0.06 -6.59 -2.06
N VAL A 67 1.13 -5.82 -2.13
CA VAL A 67 1.08 -4.36 -2.30
C VAL A 67 1.19 -4.04 -3.78
N SER A 68 0.30 -3.18 -4.26
CA SER A 68 0.37 -2.54 -5.58
C SER A 68 0.39 -1.03 -5.41
N VAL A 69 1.28 -0.36 -6.11
CA VAL A 69 1.42 1.10 -6.10
C VAL A 69 1.09 1.61 -7.48
N TYR A 70 0.07 2.44 -7.56
CA TYR A 70 -0.37 3.09 -8.79
C TYR A 70 -0.08 4.58 -8.72
N GLY A 71 0.07 5.23 -9.88
CA GLY A 71 0.25 6.67 -9.94
C GLY A 71 -0.36 7.32 -11.17
N THR A 72 -0.76 8.58 -11.02
CA THR A 72 -1.39 9.40 -12.05
C THR A 72 -1.07 10.90 -11.87
N SER A 73 -0.97 11.62 -13.00
CA SER A 73 -0.95 13.08 -13.06
C SER A 73 -2.33 13.71 -13.30
N GLU A 74 -3.36 12.87 -13.46
CA GLU A 74 -4.75 13.24 -13.75
C GLU A 74 -5.69 12.63 -12.69
N PRO A 75 -5.48 12.92 -11.39
CA PRO A 75 -6.24 12.24 -10.35
C PRO A 75 -7.71 12.67 -10.35
N VAL A 76 -8.61 11.69 -10.23
CA VAL A 76 -10.05 11.91 -10.10
C VAL A 76 -10.43 11.96 -8.62
N ALA A 77 -11.15 13.02 -8.21
CA ALA A 77 -11.49 13.26 -6.79
C ALA A 77 -12.23 12.09 -6.13
N ASP A 78 -12.99 11.35 -6.93
CA ASP A 78 -13.88 10.28 -6.52
C ASP A 78 -13.46 8.95 -7.18
N GLU A 79 -12.16 8.75 -7.40
CA GLU A 79 -11.66 7.55 -8.09
C GLU A 79 -12.11 6.25 -7.39
N ARG A 80 -12.54 5.27 -8.19
CA ARG A 80 -13.08 4.01 -7.70
C ARG A 80 -12.00 2.94 -7.72
N ILE A 81 -11.97 2.11 -6.67
CA ILE A 81 -10.99 1.03 -6.55
C ILE A 81 -11.04 0.07 -7.74
N ILE A 82 -12.25 -0.21 -8.25
CA ILE A 82 -12.49 -1.13 -9.37
C ILE A 82 -11.94 -0.63 -10.71
N ASN A 83 -11.70 0.68 -10.86
CA ASN A 83 -11.16 1.27 -12.08
C ASN A 83 -9.62 1.23 -12.12
N VAL A 84 -9.00 1.04 -10.96
CA VAL A 84 -7.55 1.19 -10.76
C VAL A 84 -6.91 -0.16 -10.42
N HIS A 85 -7.35 -0.80 -9.33
CA HIS A 85 -6.68 -1.97 -8.78
C HIS A 85 -6.85 -3.18 -9.69
N LEU A 86 -5.73 -3.79 -10.11
CA LEU A 86 -5.66 -4.87 -11.11
C LEU A 86 -6.13 -4.49 -12.52
N VAL A 87 -6.46 -3.22 -12.75
CA VAL A 87 -6.89 -2.69 -14.06
C VAL A 87 -5.76 -1.86 -14.68
N TRP A 88 -5.19 -0.92 -13.93
CA TRP A 88 -4.04 -0.15 -14.38
C TRP A 88 -2.80 -1.05 -14.45
N ASN A 89 -2.05 -0.92 -15.55
CA ASN A 89 -0.88 -1.75 -15.83
C ASN A 89 0.38 -0.88 -15.95
N ALA A 90 1.55 -1.51 -16.01
CA ALA A 90 2.84 -0.81 -16.07
C ALA A 90 3.01 0.02 -17.36
N ASN A 91 2.34 -0.38 -18.45
CA ASN A 91 2.38 0.32 -19.74
C ASN A 91 1.52 1.60 -19.74
N GLY A 92 0.67 1.80 -18.73
CA GLY A 92 -0.26 2.93 -18.66
C GLY A 92 -1.42 2.85 -19.65
N THR A 93 -1.71 1.65 -20.17
CA THR A 93 -2.80 1.41 -21.14
C THR A 93 -4.02 0.74 -20.50
N GLY A 94 -3.96 0.47 -19.20
CA GLY A 94 -5.02 -0.20 -18.47
C GLY A 94 -6.18 0.74 -18.15
N GLY A 95 -7.40 0.23 -18.20
CA GLY A 95 -8.61 0.99 -17.89
C GLY A 95 -8.75 2.24 -18.76
N ASN A 96 -8.91 3.39 -18.12
CA ASN A 96 -9.03 4.69 -18.77
C ASN A 96 -7.70 5.29 -19.26
N SER A 97 -6.57 4.59 -19.07
CA SER A 97 -5.22 5.07 -19.43
C SER A 97 -4.79 6.38 -18.75
N GLN A 98 -5.42 6.75 -17.63
CA GLN A 98 -5.09 7.96 -16.87
C GLN A 98 -3.96 7.73 -15.86
N GLY A 99 -3.53 6.49 -15.67
CA GLY A 99 -2.43 6.18 -14.76
C GLY A 99 -1.82 4.82 -15.03
N ARG A 100 -0.92 4.40 -14.15
CA ARG A 100 -0.14 3.17 -14.34
C ARG A 100 0.24 2.52 -13.02
N LEU A 101 0.55 1.23 -13.10
CA LEU A 101 1.19 0.49 -12.03
C LEU A 101 2.68 0.85 -11.98
N LEU A 102 3.15 1.33 -10.83
CA LEU A 102 4.55 1.71 -10.59
C LEU A 102 5.34 0.58 -9.93
N ALA A 103 4.73 -0.13 -8.99
CA ALA A 103 5.37 -1.24 -8.28
C ALA A 103 4.33 -2.27 -7.81
N ARG A 104 4.74 -3.54 -7.74
CA ARG A 104 3.94 -4.62 -7.15
C ARG A 104 4.87 -5.60 -6.44
N ALA A 105 4.60 -5.89 -5.18
CA ALA A 105 5.43 -6.78 -4.36
C ALA A 105 4.62 -7.43 -3.24
N SER A 106 5.20 -8.43 -2.57
CA SER A 106 4.68 -8.92 -1.29
C SER A 106 4.66 -7.80 -0.26
N PHE A 107 3.65 -7.77 0.61
CA PHE A 107 3.62 -6.83 1.75
C PHE A 107 4.80 -7.08 2.71
N ASP A 108 5.17 -8.35 2.89
CA ASP A 108 6.39 -8.75 3.58
C ASP A 108 7.60 -8.60 2.65
N ASP A 109 8.50 -7.67 2.97
CA ASP A 109 9.76 -7.45 2.25
C ASP A 109 10.88 -8.44 2.64
N GLY A 110 10.59 -9.38 3.55
CA GLY A 110 11.51 -10.41 4.01
C GLY A 110 12.41 -9.98 5.17
N ILE A 111 12.43 -8.69 5.50
CA ILE A 111 13.37 -8.10 6.47
C ILE A 111 12.62 -7.44 7.62
N CYS A 112 11.53 -6.73 7.35
CA CYS A 112 10.81 -5.95 8.34
C CYS A 112 10.16 -6.79 9.44
N PHE A 113 9.97 -6.24 10.62
CA PHE A 113 9.26 -6.92 11.70
C PHE A 113 8.81 -5.94 12.78
N GLU A 114 7.77 -6.31 13.49
CA GLU A 114 7.41 -5.73 14.76
C GLU A 114 8.08 -6.51 15.89
N ASN A 115 8.93 -5.85 16.67
CA ASN A 115 9.43 -6.38 17.94
C ASN A 115 8.27 -6.73 18.89
N ASN A 116 7.92 -8.02 18.96
CA ASN A 116 6.79 -8.55 19.72
C ASN A 116 7.06 -9.93 20.34
N GLY A 117 8.30 -10.40 20.31
CA GLY A 117 8.71 -11.68 20.89
C GLY A 117 8.24 -12.94 20.14
N SER A 118 7.58 -12.80 18.99
CA SER A 118 7.25 -13.96 18.15
C SER A 118 8.50 -14.64 17.58
N PRO A 119 8.45 -15.94 17.24
CA PRO A 119 9.58 -16.64 16.63
C PRO A 119 10.13 -15.95 15.38
N LEU A 120 9.24 -15.44 14.50
CA LEU A 120 9.65 -14.73 13.28
C LEU A 120 10.31 -13.39 13.61
N SER A 121 9.76 -12.63 14.56
CA SER A 121 10.36 -11.37 15.02
C SER A 121 11.75 -11.60 15.61
N MET A 122 11.92 -12.58 16.49
CA MET A 122 13.22 -12.91 17.07
C MET A 122 14.23 -13.38 16.01
N LEU A 123 13.78 -14.20 15.04
CA LEU A 123 14.61 -14.64 13.92
C LEU A 123 15.11 -13.45 13.08
N ARG A 124 14.22 -12.50 12.76
CA ARG A 124 14.58 -11.31 11.97
C ARG A 124 15.47 -10.35 12.76
N GLN A 125 15.23 -10.17 14.07
CA GLN A 125 16.12 -9.42 14.97
C GLN A 125 17.55 -9.98 14.98
N HIS A 126 17.70 -11.30 14.97
CA HIS A 126 19.02 -11.93 14.90
C HIS A 126 19.72 -11.70 13.55
N LYS A 127 18.96 -11.68 12.44
CA LYS A 127 19.52 -11.45 11.09
C LYS A 127 19.87 -9.98 10.84
N LEU A 128 19.02 -9.09 11.33
CA LEU A 128 19.19 -7.65 11.22
C LEU A 128 18.80 -7.03 12.57
N PRO A 129 19.80 -6.81 13.46
CA PRO A 129 19.57 -6.10 14.71
C PRO A 129 18.99 -4.72 14.38
N PRO A 130 17.86 -4.32 14.98
CA PRO A 130 17.28 -3.02 14.72
C PRO A 130 18.26 -1.94 15.17
N GLU A 131 18.44 -0.89 14.37
CA GLU A 131 19.06 0.33 14.88
C GLU A 131 18.14 0.86 15.98
N SER A 132 18.60 0.82 17.23
CA SER A 132 17.84 1.23 18.40
C SER A 132 17.65 2.75 18.42
N THR A 133 16.76 3.26 17.56
CA THR A 133 16.31 4.65 17.63
C THR A 133 15.03 4.72 18.46
N PRO A 134 14.83 5.80 19.24
CA PRO A 134 13.59 5.99 20.00
C PRO A 134 12.32 5.88 19.14
N ASP A 135 12.43 6.29 17.87
CA ASP A 135 11.31 6.33 16.93
C ASP A 135 10.89 4.95 16.38
N THR A 136 11.80 3.98 16.38
CA THR A 136 11.51 2.64 15.86
C THR A 136 11.09 1.68 16.95
N GLY A 137 11.38 1.93 18.24
CA GLY A 137 10.99 1.03 19.33
C GLY A 137 11.52 -0.40 19.17
N GLY A 138 12.63 -0.58 18.43
CA GLY A 138 13.18 -1.89 18.07
C GLY A 138 12.45 -2.60 16.92
N HIS A 139 11.53 -1.94 16.23
CA HIS A 139 10.88 -2.45 15.02
C HIS A 139 11.72 -2.15 13.77
N VAL A 140 11.61 -3.00 12.73
CA VAL A 140 12.12 -2.69 11.39
C VAL A 140 10.92 -2.44 10.47
N ILE A 141 10.93 -1.30 9.80
CA ILE A 141 9.84 -0.82 8.93
C ILE A 141 9.92 -1.49 7.56
N CYS A 142 8.78 -1.94 7.03
CA CYS A 142 8.72 -2.52 5.69
C CYS A 142 8.89 -1.46 4.62
N THR A 143 9.55 -1.81 3.53
CA THR A 143 9.86 -0.90 2.44
C THR A 143 9.42 -1.43 1.08
N LEU A 144 8.93 -0.52 0.22
CA LEU A 144 8.69 -0.78 -1.19
C LEU A 144 9.17 0.40 -2.02
N MET A 145 9.96 0.12 -3.05
CA MET A 145 10.41 1.13 -4.01
C MET A 145 9.39 1.31 -5.14
N ALA A 146 9.05 2.56 -5.47
CA ALA A 146 8.15 2.90 -6.56
C ALA A 146 8.79 3.99 -7.44
N PRO A 147 9.16 3.69 -8.70
CA PRO A 147 9.74 4.67 -9.61
C PRO A 147 8.68 5.69 -10.05
N ILE A 148 9.03 6.97 -10.03
CA ILE A 148 8.21 8.04 -10.60
C ILE A 148 8.47 8.10 -12.11
N PRO A 149 7.43 8.23 -12.96
CA PRO A 149 7.61 8.41 -14.40
C PRO A 149 8.52 9.61 -14.74
N THR A 150 9.28 9.48 -15.82
CA THR A 150 9.93 10.63 -16.44
C THR A 150 8.90 11.50 -17.16
N GLY A 151 9.21 12.78 -17.37
CA GLY A 151 8.35 13.68 -18.16
C GLY A 151 7.16 14.29 -17.41
N LEU A 152 7.10 14.16 -16.08
CA LEU A 152 6.16 14.93 -15.27
C LEU A 152 6.57 16.41 -15.24
N ARG A 153 5.59 17.31 -15.25
CA ARG A 153 5.83 18.76 -15.27
C ARG A 153 6.24 19.26 -13.88
N ASN A 154 7.30 20.05 -13.77
CA ASN A 154 7.66 20.71 -12.51
C ASN A 154 6.52 21.60 -11.99
N GLY A 155 6.33 21.60 -10.67
CA GLY A 155 5.22 22.26 -9.98
C GLY A 155 3.86 21.57 -10.17
N SER A 156 3.79 20.43 -10.87
CA SER A 156 2.56 19.62 -10.92
C SER A 156 2.45 18.68 -9.73
N LEU A 157 1.24 18.13 -9.55
CA LEU A 157 0.97 17.10 -8.56
C LEU A 157 0.92 15.74 -9.24
N PHE A 158 1.52 14.76 -8.56
CA PHE A 158 1.44 13.36 -8.91
C PHE A 158 0.81 12.61 -7.74
N THR A 159 -0.33 11.96 -7.97
CA THR A 159 -1.06 11.24 -6.94
C THR A 159 -0.71 9.77 -7.01
N LEU A 160 -0.38 9.20 -5.85
CA LEU A 160 -0.17 7.78 -5.66
C LEU A 160 -1.36 7.13 -4.98
N TYR A 161 -1.65 5.90 -5.41
CA TYR A 161 -2.54 4.97 -4.72
C TYR A 161 -1.72 3.77 -4.25
N TRP A 162 -1.50 3.68 -2.95
CA TRP A 162 -0.94 2.48 -2.31
C TRP A 162 -2.10 1.56 -1.94
N VAL A 163 -2.09 0.32 -2.43
CA VAL A 163 -3.13 -0.67 -2.20
C VAL A 163 -2.49 -1.95 -1.69
N TRP A 164 -2.81 -2.35 -0.46
CA TRP A 164 -2.48 -3.67 0.07
C TRP A 164 -3.70 -4.58 0.00
N ASP A 165 -3.60 -5.60 -0.83
CA ASP A 165 -4.61 -6.63 -1.07
C ASP A 165 -4.30 -7.86 -0.24
N TRP A 166 -5.16 -8.15 0.73
CA TRP A 166 -4.95 -9.19 1.73
C TRP A 166 -6.21 -10.01 2.00
N PRO A 167 -6.73 -10.74 0.99
CA PRO A 167 -7.99 -11.46 1.12
C PRO A 167 -7.89 -12.59 2.14
N SER A 168 -9.02 -12.90 2.78
CA SER A 168 -9.15 -14.12 3.57
C SER A 168 -9.51 -15.30 2.67
N ILE A 169 -9.29 -16.52 3.17
CA ILE A 169 -9.88 -17.75 2.64
C ILE A 169 -10.93 -18.31 3.58
N GLN A 170 -11.81 -19.15 3.06
CA GLN A 170 -12.73 -19.95 3.87
C GLN A 170 -11.99 -21.20 4.38
N PRO A 171 -11.82 -21.39 5.71
CA PRO A 171 -10.95 -22.43 6.26
C PRO A 171 -11.34 -23.87 5.90
N SER A 172 -12.59 -24.10 5.51
CA SER A 172 -13.11 -25.44 5.17
C SER A 172 -13.00 -25.79 3.69
N THR A 173 -12.84 -24.80 2.80
CA THR A 173 -12.87 -25.00 1.34
C THR A 173 -11.66 -24.42 0.61
N ASP A 174 -10.79 -23.67 1.30
CA ASP A 174 -9.71 -22.88 0.71
C ASP A 174 -10.16 -21.92 -0.42
N GLU A 175 -11.47 -21.69 -0.54
CA GLU A 175 -12.04 -20.74 -1.48
C GLU A 175 -11.77 -19.31 -1.03
N LEU A 176 -11.71 -18.38 -1.99
CA LEU A 176 -11.58 -16.96 -1.69
C LEU A 176 -12.73 -16.53 -0.75
N GLY A 177 -12.34 -16.02 0.41
CA GLY A 177 -13.24 -15.50 1.42
C GLY A 177 -13.46 -14.01 1.25
N LYS A 178 -13.46 -13.30 2.37
CA LYS A 178 -13.67 -11.85 2.41
C LYS A 178 -12.54 -11.09 1.71
N ALA A 179 -12.92 -10.18 0.82
CA ALA A 179 -12.01 -9.16 0.30
C ALA A 179 -11.59 -8.22 1.43
N GLU A 180 -10.30 -7.92 1.51
CA GLU A 180 -9.76 -7.01 2.51
C GLU A 180 -8.60 -6.25 1.89
N LEU A 181 -8.87 -4.98 1.56
CA LEU A 181 -7.92 -4.08 0.93
C LEU A 181 -7.69 -2.89 1.86
N TYR A 182 -6.43 -2.53 2.05
CA TYR A 182 -6.04 -1.30 2.73
C TYR A 182 -5.45 -0.34 1.71
N THR A 183 -6.05 0.84 1.60
CA THR A 183 -5.61 1.85 0.64
C THR A 183 -5.10 3.11 1.34
N THR A 184 -4.24 3.85 0.64
CA THR A 184 -3.76 5.17 1.05
C THR A 184 -3.45 6.00 -0.20
N CYS A 185 -3.96 7.22 -0.21
CA CYS A 185 -3.70 8.19 -1.27
C CYS A 185 -2.69 9.24 -0.82
N ILE A 186 -1.74 9.59 -1.68
CA ILE A 186 -0.63 10.49 -1.38
C ILE A 186 -0.43 11.41 -2.57
N ASP A 187 -0.46 12.73 -2.36
CA ASP A 187 -0.08 13.71 -3.37
C ASP A 187 1.39 14.10 -3.20
N ILE A 188 2.13 14.07 -4.31
CA ILE A 188 3.55 14.41 -4.40
C ILE A 188 3.70 15.64 -5.29
N GLU A 189 4.46 16.61 -4.84
CA GLU A 189 4.83 17.77 -5.64
C GLU A 189 6.06 17.45 -6.50
N ILE A 190 5.95 17.65 -7.81
CA ILE A 190 7.06 17.40 -8.73
C ILE A 190 7.99 18.61 -8.78
N GLY A 191 9.27 18.37 -8.44
CA GLY A 191 10.30 19.37 -8.20
C GLY A 191 11.11 19.81 -9.41
#